data_AF-A0A7C2LCT3-F1
#
_entry.id   AF-A0A7C2LCT3-F1
#
_cell.length_a   1.000
_cell.length_b   1.000
_cell.length_c   1.000
_cell.angle_alpha   90.00
_cell.angle_beta   90.00
_cell.angle_gamma   90.00
#
_symmetry.space_group_name_H-M   'P 1'
#
loop_
_entity.id
_entity.type
_entity.pdbx_description
1 polymer ?
#
loop_
_entity_poly.entity_id
_entity_poly.type
_entity_poly.pdbx_seq_one_letter_code
_entity_poly.pdbx_strand_id
1 'polypeptide(L)'
;MPARWPGLEVRLKPCACDAVVVAEPVWTHAQVETLQAYVETGSVRRAARRRCCSEQTVRRHLANARRRVDADNVAQLVYIACAAGVLTPVYSTNWSQKWQKWGIDAGGDGVE
;
A
#
# COMPACT_ATOMS: atom_id res chain seq x y z
N MET A 1 3.18 -36.67 10.02
CA MET A 1 2.40 -35.91 9.02
C MET A 1 2.00 -34.58 9.64
N PRO A 2 2.48 -33.41 9.16
CA PRO A 2 2.12 -32.14 9.78
C PRO A 2 0.75 -31.68 9.30
N ALA A 3 -0.03 -31.15 10.24
CA ALA A 3 -1.43 -30.73 10.07
C ALA A 3 -1.57 -29.58 9.06
N ARG A 4 -2.55 -29.72 8.18
CA ARG A 4 -2.98 -28.72 7.20
C ARG A 4 -3.87 -27.69 7.92
N TRP A 5 -3.35 -26.49 8.17
CA TRP A 5 -4.15 -25.39 8.70
C TRP A 5 -5.09 -24.86 7.61
N PRO A 6 -6.40 -24.68 7.87
CA PRO A 6 -7.30 -24.05 6.91
C PRO A 6 -6.92 -22.58 6.81
N GLY A 7 -6.58 -22.13 5.61
CA GLY A 7 -6.30 -20.72 5.33
C GLY A 7 -7.53 -19.89 5.68
N LEU A 8 -7.37 -19.00 6.66
CA LEU A 8 -8.38 -18.01 7.03
C LEU A 8 -8.48 -17.00 5.87
N GLU A 9 -9.43 -17.21 4.95
CA GLU A 9 -9.80 -16.20 3.95
C GLU A 9 -10.57 -15.08 4.67
N VAL A 10 -9.86 -14.02 5.03
CA VAL A 10 -10.48 -12.80 5.56
C VAL A 10 -11.06 -12.03 4.38
N ARG A 11 -12.31 -12.33 4.02
CA ARG A 11 -13.07 -11.53 3.05
C ARG A 11 -13.64 -10.30 3.76
N LEU A 12 -12.92 -9.19 3.70
CA LEU A 12 -13.39 -7.92 4.27
C LEU A 12 -14.55 -7.39 3.42
N LYS A 13 -15.79 -7.44 3.95
CA LYS A 13 -16.85 -6.55 3.48
C LYS A 13 -16.41 -5.11 3.75
N PRO A 14 -16.71 -4.12 2.89
CA PRO A 14 -16.46 -2.72 3.17
C PRO A 14 -17.46 -2.25 4.25
N CYS A 15 -17.18 -2.58 5.51
CA CYS A 15 -17.74 -1.87 6.65
C CYS A 15 -16.83 -0.69 6.97
N ALA A 16 -17.40 0.38 7.53
CA ALA A 16 -16.62 1.42 8.17
C ALA A 16 -15.89 0.76 9.35
N CYS A 17 -14.64 0.35 9.14
CA CYS A 17 -13.82 -0.27 10.17
C CYS A 17 -13.27 0.85 11.07
N ASP A 18 -13.66 0.85 12.34
CA ASP A 18 -13.14 1.81 13.33
C ASP A 18 -11.67 1.54 13.70
N ALA A 19 -11.17 0.31 13.48
CA ALA A 19 -9.76 -0.06 13.71
C ALA A 19 -9.31 -1.24 12.85
N VAL A 20 -8.03 -1.24 12.45
CA VAL A 20 -7.35 -2.38 11.78
C VAL A 20 -6.36 -2.98 12.78
N VAL A 21 -6.61 -4.23 13.20
CA VAL A 21 -5.72 -4.96 14.12
C VAL A 21 -4.87 -5.95 13.34
N VAL A 22 -3.55 -5.84 13.46
CA VAL A 22 -2.58 -6.71 12.79
C VAL A 22 -1.91 -7.60 13.84
N ALA A 23 -2.29 -8.88 13.88
CA ALA A 23 -1.86 -9.83 14.92
C ALA A 23 -0.46 -10.43 14.71
N GLU A 24 0.04 -10.40 13.47
CA GLU A 24 1.38 -10.88 13.09
C GLU A 24 2.02 -9.85 12.14
N PRO A 25 3.37 -9.80 11.99
CA PRO A 25 3.99 -8.91 11.02
C PRO A 25 3.59 -9.31 9.58
N VAL A 26 2.50 -8.69 9.10
CA VAL A 26 1.90 -8.93 7.78
C VAL A 26 2.87 -8.60 6.66
N TRP A 27 3.72 -7.59 6.82
CA TRP A 27 4.73 -7.20 5.83
C TRP A 27 6.14 -7.41 6.34
N THR A 28 7.04 -7.78 5.43
CA THR A 28 8.47 -7.81 5.74
C THR A 28 9.02 -6.39 5.85
N HIS A 29 10.13 -6.23 6.57
CA HIS A 29 10.82 -4.94 6.67
C HIS A 29 11.09 -4.32 5.28
N ALA A 30 11.59 -5.12 4.34
CA ALA A 30 11.85 -4.66 2.97
C ALA A 30 10.58 -4.20 2.22
N GLN A 31 9.43 -4.81 2.48
CA GLN A 31 8.15 -4.38 1.91
C GLN A 31 7.70 -3.05 2.51
N VAL A 32 7.82 -2.88 3.83
CA VAL A 32 7.49 -1.63 4.53
C VAL A 32 8.38 -0.49 4.05
N GLU A 33 9.69 -0.68 4.00
CA GLU A 33 10.62 0.33 3.50
C GLU A 33 10.37 0.70 2.04
N THR A 34 10.01 -0.28 1.20
CA THR A 34 9.66 -0.03 -0.19
C THR A 34 8.37 0.77 -0.31
N LEU A 35 7.37 0.44 0.51
CA LEU A 35 6.10 1.15 0.55
C LEU A 35 6.30 2.58 1.05
N GLN A 36 7.09 2.80 2.10
CA GLN A 36 7.47 4.12 2.60
C GLN A 36 8.19 4.95 1.52
N ALA A 37 9.17 4.36 0.83
CA ALA A 37 9.87 5.06 -0.26
C ALA A 37 8.95 5.40 -1.43
N TYR A 38 8.01 4.51 -1.79
CA TYR A 38 7.00 4.77 -2.82
C TYR A 38 6.09 5.93 -2.41
N VAL A 39 5.59 5.88 -1.19
CA VAL A 39 4.79 6.93 -0.55
C VAL A 39 5.56 8.25 -0.64
N GLU A 40 6.71 8.39 -0.01
CA GLU A 40 7.42 9.67 0.09
C GLU A 40 7.80 10.28 -1.27
N THR A 41 7.95 9.45 -2.31
CA THR A 41 8.36 9.92 -3.64
C THR A 41 7.22 10.03 -4.65
N GLY A 42 6.06 9.41 -4.38
CA GLY A 42 4.93 9.28 -5.29
C GLY A 42 5.24 8.55 -6.59
N SER A 43 6.35 7.80 -6.69
CA SER A 43 6.80 7.22 -7.94
C SER A 43 7.66 5.97 -7.76
N VAL A 44 7.33 4.90 -8.49
CA VAL A 44 8.14 3.67 -8.53
C VAL A 44 9.58 3.95 -8.94
N ARG A 45 9.80 4.79 -9.96
CA ARG A 45 11.13 5.16 -10.44
C ARG A 45 11.95 5.88 -9.36
N ARG A 46 11.35 6.83 -8.65
CA ARG A 46 12.05 7.58 -7.59
C ARG A 46 12.30 6.72 -6.36
N ALA A 47 11.34 5.88 -5.98
CA ALA A 47 11.49 4.90 -4.91
C ALA A 47 12.63 3.92 -5.20
N ALA A 48 12.72 3.42 -6.44
CA ALA A 48 13.78 2.52 -6.90
C ALA A 48 15.16 3.17 -6.79
N ARG A 49 15.31 4.43 -7.26
CA ARG A 49 16.55 5.20 -7.09
C ARG A 49 16.92 5.39 -5.63
N ARG A 50 15.95 5.73 -4.78
CA ARG A 50 16.18 5.94 -3.34
C ARG A 50 16.58 4.66 -2.61
N ARG A 51 16.06 3.52 -3.05
CA ARG A 51 16.34 2.19 -2.49
C ARG A 51 17.52 1.48 -3.16
N CYS A 52 18.19 2.14 -4.12
CA CYS A 52 19.27 1.56 -4.91
C CYS A 52 18.92 0.20 -5.54
N CYS A 53 17.70 0.06 -6.06
CA CYS A 53 17.22 -1.18 -6.66
C CYS A 53 16.49 -0.93 -7.99
N SER A 54 16.11 -2.00 -8.69
CA SER A 54 15.38 -1.88 -9.96
C SER A 54 13.91 -1.51 -9.74
N GLU A 55 13.30 -0.82 -10.71
CA GLU A 55 11.85 -0.55 -10.68
C GLU A 55 11.03 -1.83 -10.57
N GLN A 56 11.47 -2.90 -11.23
CA GLN A 56 10.82 -4.21 -11.16
C GLN A 56 10.86 -4.78 -9.73
N THR A 57 11.94 -4.56 -8.99
CA THR A 57 12.05 -4.97 -7.58
C THR A 57 11.03 -4.23 -6.72
N VAL A 58 10.89 -2.92 -6.91
CA VAL A 58 9.86 -2.12 -6.23
C VAL A 58 8.46 -2.63 -6.56
N ARG A 59 8.13 -2.80 -7.85
CA ARG A 59 6.82 -3.33 -8.28
C ARG A 59 6.53 -4.69 -7.67
N ARG A 60 7.52 -5.58 -7.62
CA ARG A 60 7.40 -6.91 -7.01
C ARG A 60 7.13 -6.82 -5.50
N HIS A 61 7.84 -5.95 -4.77
CA HIS A 61 7.57 -5.76 -3.35
C HIS A 61 6.17 -5.22 -3.09
N LEU A 62 5.72 -4.21 -3.85
CA LEU A 62 4.38 -3.65 -3.74
C LEU A 62 3.29 -4.68 -4.08
N ALA A 63 3.46 -5.45 -5.15
CA ALA A 63 2.53 -6.51 -5.52
C ALA A 63 2.47 -7.64 -4.48
N ASN A 64 3.62 -8.04 -3.92
CA ASN A 64 3.66 -9.04 -2.86
C ASN A 64 3.03 -8.51 -1.56
N ALA A 65 3.26 -7.24 -1.21
CA ALA A 65 2.67 -6.62 -0.03
C ALA A 65 1.14 -6.52 -0.16
N ARG A 66 0.63 -6.15 -1.34
CA ARG A 66 -0.80 -6.12 -1.65
C ARG A 66 -1.46 -7.49 -1.48
N ARG A 67 -0.84 -8.55 -2.04
CA ARG A 67 -1.37 -9.92 -1.96
C ARG A 67 -1.52 -10.44 -0.53
N ARG A 68 -0.75 -9.92 0.43
CA ARG A 68 -0.83 -10.34 1.84
C ARG A 68 -2.03 -9.76 2.59
N VAL A 69 -2.63 -8.69 2.08
CA VAL A 69 -3.79 -8.01 2.68
C VAL A 69 -4.98 -7.94 1.73
N ASP A 70 -4.91 -8.70 0.63
CA ASP A 70 -5.93 -8.73 -0.43
C ASP A 70 -6.31 -7.33 -0.97
N ALA A 71 -5.31 -6.48 -1.21
CA ALA A 71 -5.52 -5.15 -1.77
C ALA A 71 -5.52 -5.14 -3.31
N ASP A 72 -6.57 -4.59 -3.91
CA ASP A 72 -6.80 -4.41 -5.37
C ASP A 72 -5.88 -3.38 -6.01
N ASN A 73 -5.36 -2.43 -5.23
CA ASN A 73 -4.45 -1.42 -5.71
C ASN A 73 -3.47 -0.95 -4.63
N VAL A 74 -2.45 -0.18 -5.05
CA VAL A 74 -1.43 0.33 -4.12
C VAL A 74 -2.01 1.38 -3.18
N ALA A 75 -3.06 2.11 -3.58
CA ALA A 75 -3.72 3.09 -2.72
C ALA A 75 -4.40 2.42 -1.51
N GLN A 76 -5.12 1.32 -1.74
CA GLN A 76 -5.69 0.49 -0.68
C GLN A 76 -4.60 -0.07 0.25
N LEU A 77 -3.48 -0.56 -0.32
CA LEU A 77 -2.33 -1.00 0.48
C LEU A 77 -1.81 0.12 1.39
N VAL A 78 -1.64 1.34 0.86
CA VAL A 78 -1.18 2.51 1.63
C VAL A 78 -2.19 2.83 2.73
N TYR A 79 -3.49 2.84 2.44
CA TYR A 79 -4.53 3.08 3.44
C TYR A 79 -4.46 2.08 4.59
N ILE A 80 -4.41 0.77 4.28
CA ILE A 80 -4.32 -0.29 5.28
C ILE A 80 -3.04 -0.14 6.10
N ALA A 81 -1.91 0.16 5.46
CA ALA A 81 -0.63 0.30 6.16
C ALA A 81 -0.56 1.56 7.06
N CYS A 82 -1.25 2.64 6.69
CA CYS A 82 -1.44 3.80 7.56
C CYS A 82 -2.38 3.48 8.73
N ALA A 83 -3.52 2.83 8.46
CA ALA A 83 -4.48 2.44 9.50
C ALA A 83 -3.90 1.45 10.52
N ALA A 84 -2.99 0.58 10.07
CA ALA A 84 -2.24 -0.34 10.91
C ALA A 84 -1.06 0.31 11.67
N GLY A 85 -0.80 1.61 11.48
CA GLY A 85 0.33 2.31 12.11
C GLY A 85 1.71 1.86 11.60
N VAL A 86 1.77 1.12 10.50
CA VAL A 86 3.02 0.60 9.92
C VAL A 86 3.76 1.68 9.14
N LEU A 87 3.00 2.52 8.42
CA LEU A 87 3.54 3.73 7.81
C LEU A 87 3.35 4.88 8.78
N THR A 88 4.43 5.64 8.99
CA THR A 88 4.30 6.99 9.52
C THR A 88 4.07 7.90 8.32
N PRO A 89 2.85 8.46 8.14
CA PRO A 89 2.67 9.47 7.12
C PRO A 89 3.60 10.63 7.49
N VAL A 90 4.56 10.92 6.62
CA VAL A 90 5.30 12.18 6.70
C VAL A 90 4.24 13.24 6.44
N TYR A 91 3.75 13.88 7.50
CA TYR A 91 2.80 14.99 7.45
C TYR A 91 3.46 16.18 6.76
N SER A 92 3.65 16.09 5.45
CA SER A 92 3.58 17.25 4.59
C SER A 92 2.08 17.48 4.40
N THR A 93 1.61 18.61 4.90
CA THR A 93 0.26 19.19 4.74
C THR A 93 -0.30 19.17 3.31
N ASN A 94 0.49 18.75 2.33
CA ASN A 94 0.18 18.70 0.90
C ASN A 94 -0.25 17.31 0.40
N TRP A 95 -0.29 16.28 1.26
CA TRP A 95 -0.54 14.89 0.83
C TRP A 95 -2.00 14.63 0.41
N SER A 96 -2.95 14.99 1.27
CA SER A 96 -4.38 14.84 1.00
C SER A 96 -4.80 15.64 -0.24
N GLN A 97 -4.25 16.86 -0.38
CA GLN A 97 -4.46 17.73 -1.54
C GLN A 97 -3.89 17.15 -2.85
N LYS A 98 -2.70 16.52 -2.82
CA LYS A 98 -2.13 15.86 -4.01
C LYS A 98 -2.98 14.69 -4.49
N TRP A 99 -3.54 13.90 -3.57
CA TRP A 99 -4.41 12.77 -3.92
C TRP A 99 -5.79 13.21 -4.43
N GLN A 100 -6.40 14.23 -3.82
CA GLN A 100 -7.61 14.84 -4.37
C GLN A 100 -7.38 15.35 -5.79
N LYS A 101 -6.26 16.04 -6.03
CA LYS A 101 -5.88 16.51 -7.36
C LYS A 101 -5.73 15.35 -8.35
N TRP A 102 -5.05 14.27 -7.99
CA TRP A 102 -4.86 13.13 -8.88
C TRP A 102 -6.15 12.32 -9.12
N GLY A 103 -7.07 12.29 -8.16
CA GLY A 103 -8.40 11.72 -8.34
C GLY A 103 -9.30 12.55 -9.26
N ILE A 104 -9.13 13.88 -9.25
CA ILE A 104 -9.81 14.80 -10.18
C ILE A 104 -9.22 14.67 -11.59
N ASP A 105 -7.89 14.67 -11.70
CA ASP A 105 -7.19 14.59 -13.00
C ASP A 105 -7.37 13.22 -13.68
N ALA A 106 -7.62 12.14 -12.94
CA ALA A 106 -7.92 10.82 -13.49
C ALA A 106 -9.40 10.62 -13.87
N GLY A 107 -10.27 11.56 -13.50
CA GLY A 107 -11.71 11.53 -13.77
C GLY A 107 -12.15 12.41 -14.96
N GLY A 108 -11.21 13.09 -15.63
CA GLY A 108 -11.51 14.00 -16.74
C GLY A 108 -10.70 13.65 -17.99
N ASP A 109 -11.19 12.67 -18.76
CA ASP A 109 -11.26 12.75 -20.23
C ASP A 109 -11.94 11.48 -20.77
N GLY A 110 -13.25 11.45 -20.58
CA GLY A 110 -14.17 10.81 -21.49
C GLY A 110 -15.28 11.84 -21.76
N VAL A 111 -15.60 12.03 -23.04
CA VAL A 111 -16.54 13.02 -23.62
C VAL A 111 -15.87 14.40 -23.76
N GLU A 112 -15.44 14.87 -24.93
CA GLU A 112 -16.00 14.81 -26.30
C GLU A 112 -14.97 14.44 -27.39
#